data_AF-A0A2S9I9W7-F1
#
_entry.id   AF-A0A2S9I9W7-F1
#
_cell.length_a   1.000
_cell.length_b   1.000
_cell.length_c   1.000
_cell.angle_alpha   90.00
_cell.angle_beta   90.00
_cell.angle_gamma   90.00
#
_symmetry.space_group_name_H-M   'P 1'
#
loop_
_entity.id
_entity.type
_entity.pdbx_description
1 polymer ?
#
loop_
_entity_poly.entity_id
_entity_poly.type
_entity_poly.pdbx_seq_one_letter_code
_entity_poly.pdbx_strand_id
1 'polypeptide(L)'
;MSIRELNKSELSQISGGSISDSEIFGLRFERLLDVAKLYSQVDPKYRGMDCHVIAATEPGIRKAMITIIDSVGAGGQETVDQWLNGNW
;
A
#
# COMPACT_ATOMS: atom_id res chain seq x y z
N MET A 1 15.09 -16.82 -15.06
CA MET A 1 15.43 -15.47 -14.57
C MET A 1 14.79 -15.35 -13.19
N SER A 2 15.58 -15.32 -12.11
CA SER A 2 15.05 -15.22 -10.74
C SER A 2 15.00 -13.75 -10.34
N ILE A 3 13.81 -13.24 -10.04
CA ILE A 3 13.66 -11.91 -9.43
C ILE A 3 14.11 -12.06 -7.98
N ARG A 4 15.29 -11.52 -7.63
CA ARG A 4 15.76 -11.43 -6.25
C ARG A 4 15.06 -10.25 -5.58
N GLU A 5 14.48 -10.49 -4.41
CA GLU A 5 14.04 -9.40 -3.53
C GLU A 5 15.28 -8.68 -3.01
N LEU A 6 15.41 -7.39 -3.33
CA LEU A 6 16.51 -6.55 -2.86
C LEU A 6 16.29 -6.18 -1.40
N ASN A 7 17.33 -6.33 -0.59
CA ASN A 7 17.27 -5.99 0.83
C ASN A 7 17.30 -4.46 1.01
N LYS A 8 16.72 -3.96 2.11
CA LYS A 8 16.63 -2.51 2.42
C LYS A 8 17.97 -1.77 2.28
N SER A 9 19.07 -2.41 2.70
CA SER A 9 20.43 -1.86 2.61
C SER A 9 20.93 -1.68 1.17
N GLU A 10 20.49 -2.54 0.24
CA GLU A 10 20.88 -2.49 -1.17
C GLU A 10 20.08 -1.41 -1.91
N LEU A 11 18.82 -1.21 -1.53
CA LEU A 11 17.99 -0.10 -2.03
C LEU A 11 18.56 1.27 -1.66
N SER A 12 19.08 1.42 -0.44
CA SER A 12 19.70 2.67 0.01
C SER A 12 21.01 3.00 -0.72
N GLN A 13 21.76 2.00 -1.18
CA GLN A 13 23.03 2.20 -1.87
C GLN A 13 22.87 2.56 -3.36
N ILE A 14 21.79 2.12 -4.01
CA ILE A 14 21.57 2.36 -5.44
C ILE A 14 21.09 3.78 -5.75
N SER A 15 20.45 4.49 -4.80
CA SER A 15 19.82 5.78 -5.07
C SER A 15 20.65 7.03 -4.74
N GLY A 16 21.86 6.90 -4.18
CA GLY A 16 22.80 8.03 -3.96
C GLY A 16 22.33 9.12 -2.97
N GLY A 17 21.07 9.11 -2.56
CA GLY A 17 20.51 9.89 -1.46
C GLY A 17 19.90 8.92 -0.46
N SER A 18 20.07 9.18 0.83
CA SER A 18 19.36 8.47 1.88
C SER A 18 17.86 8.65 1.67
N ILE A 19 17.21 7.69 1.00
CA ILE A 19 15.75 7.64 0.88
C ILE A 19 15.23 7.67 2.32
N SER A 20 14.48 8.72 2.64
CA SER A 20 13.89 8.87 3.96
C SER A 20 12.85 7.77 4.19
N ASP A 21 12.66 7.37 5.44
CA ASP A 21 11.61 6.39 5.78
C ASP A 21 10.22 6.88 5.32
N SER A 22 10.00 8.19 5.25
CA SER A 22 8.80 8.81 4.67
C SER A 22 8.63 8.59 3.17
N GLU A 23 9.71 8.63 2.38
CA GLU A 23 9.65 8.34 0.94
C GLU A 23 9.43 6.85 0.69
N ILE A 24 10.03 5.98 1.51
CA ILE A 24 9.77 4.53 1.45
C ILE A 24 8.31 4.24 1.80
N PHE A 25 7.76 4.92 2.80
CA PHE A 25 6.34 4.84 3.16
C PHE A 25 5.45 5.25 1.98
N GLY A 26 5.67 6.44 1.41
CA GLY A 26 4.88 6.96 0.30
C GLY A 26 4.88 6.01 -0.90
N LEU A 27 6.05 5.52 -1.29
CA LEU A 27 6.18 4.57 -2.41
C LEU A 27 5.47 3.24 -2.15
N ARG A 28 5.52 2.70 -0.93
CA ARG A 28 4.84 1.45 -0.58
C ARG A 28 3.33 1.62 -0.53
N PHE A 29 2.88 2.75 0.01
CA PHE A 29 1.47 3.11 0.09
C PHE A 29 0.86 3.27 -1.31
N GLU A 30 1.47 4.08 -2.18
CA GLU A 30 1.02 4.30 -3.55
C GLU A 30 0.95 3.00 -4.36
N ARG A 31 1.96 2.14 -4.24
CA ARG A 31 1.98 0.84 -4.93
C ARG A 31 0.80 -0.05 -4.53
N LEU A 32 0.42 -0.08 -3.26
CA LEU A 32 -0.74 -0.87 -2.82
C LEU A 32 -2.05 -0.29 -3.33
N LEU A 33 -2.18 1.05 -3.40
CA LEU A 33 -3.34 1.68 -4.02
C LEU A 33 -3.41 1.38 -5.52
N ASP A 34 -2.28 1.34 -6.22
CA ASP A 34 -2.26 0.98 -7.64
C ASP A 34 -2.63 -0.49 -7.87
N VAL A 35 -2.23 -1.40 -6.98
CA VAL A 35 -2.74 -2.79 -7.00
C VAL A 35 -4.26 -2.79 -6.78
N ALA A 36 -4.78 -2.06 -5.81
CA ALA A 36 -6.22 -1.97 -5.58
C ALA A 36 -6.97 -1.37 -6.80
N LYS A 37 -6.40 -0.37 -7.48
CA LYS A 37 -6.93 0.15 -8.75
C LYS A 37 -6.92 -0.91 -9.85
N LEU A 38 -5.87 -1.73 -9.96
CA LEU A 38 -5.84 -2.83 -10.94
C LEU A 38 -6.97 -3.82 -10.68
N TYR A 39 -7.23 -4.18 -9.42
CA TYR A 39 -8.36 -5.04 -9.04
C TYR A 39 -9.69 -4.45 -9.53
N SER A 40 -9.88 -3.12 -9.45
CA SER A 40 -11.09 -2.45 -9.97
C SER A 40 -11.29 -2.59 -11.49
N GLN A 41 -10.22 -2.89 -12.24
CA GLN A 41 -10.24 -2.99 -13.71
C GLN A 41 -10.34 -4.46 -14.16
N VAL A 42 -9.65 -5.36 -13.47
CA VAL A 42 -9.46 -6.75 -13.91
C VAL A 42 -10.38 -7.75 -13.23
N ASP A 43 -10.71 -7.54 -11.95
CA ASP A 43 -11.51 -8.50 -11.18
C ASP A 43 -13.00 -8.09 -11.21
N PRO A 44 -13.89 -8.95 -11.75
CA PRO A 44 -15.33 -8.70 -11.74
C PRO A 44 -15.91 -8.39 -10.37
N LYS A 45 -15.33 -8.93 -9.28
CA LYS A 45 -15.78 -8.71 -7.90
C LYS A 45 -15.64 -7.25 -7.48
N TYR A 46 -14.60 -6.55 -7.96
CA TYR A 46 -14.25 -5.20 -7.52
C TYR A 46 -14.50 -4.15 -8.61
N ARG A 47 -15.12 -4.54 -9.73
CA ARG A 47 -15.27 -3.69 -10.90
C ARG A 47 -16.03 -2.41 -10.57
N GLY A 48 -15.37 -1.27 -10.82
CA GLY A 48 -15.93 0.06 -10.58
C GLY A 48 -15.96 0.50 -9.10
N MET A 49 -15.35 -0.27 -8.19
CA MET A 49 -15.19 0.14 -6.79
C MET A 49 -13.99 1.09 -6.64
N ASP A 50 -14.07 2.00 -5.67
CA ASP A 50 -12.96 2.88 -5.32
C ASP A 50 -11.78 2.08 -4.74
N CYS A 51 -10.55 2.48 -5.08
CA CYS A 51 -9.35 1.78 -4.67
C CYS A 51 -9.13 1.77 -3.14
N HIS A 52 -9.61 2.76 -2.40
CA HIS A 52 -9.56 2.77 -0.94
C HIS A 52 -10.52 1.74 -0.35
N VAL A 53 -11.71 1.59 -0.94
CA VAL A 53 -12.68 0.56 -0.54
C VAL A 53 -12.12 -0.83 -0.85
N ILE A 54 -11.48 -1.01 -2.01
CA ILE A 54 -10.81 -2.28 -2.36
C ILE A 54 -9.67 -2.55 -1.38
N ALA A 55 -8.81 -1.56 -1.10
CA ALA A 55 -7.71 -1.69 -0.16
C ALA A 55 -8.19 -2.01 1.27
N ALA A 56 -9.37 -1.54 1.66
CA ALA A 56 -9.98 -1.84 2.95
C ALA A 56 -10.74 -3.17 2.99
N THR A 57 -11.07 -3.79 1.86
CA THR A 57 -11.86 -5.03 1.78
C THR A 57 -11.04 -6.26 1.38
N GLU A 58 -10.01 -6.11 0.55
CA GLU A 58 -9.14 -7.21 0.14
C GLU A 58 -8.18 -7.57 1.31
N PRO A 59 -8.25 -8.77 1.91
CA PRO A 59 -7.48 -9.11 3.11
C PRO A 59 -5.96 -8.90 3.03
N GLY A 60 -5.34 -9.24 1.90
CA GLY A 60 -3.91 -9.08 1.65
C GLY A 60 -3.50 -7.61 1.53
N ILE A 61 -4.25 -6.82 0.76
CA ILE A 61 -4.00 -5.38 0.62
C ILE A 61 -4.27 -4.66 1.95
N ARG A 62 -5.38 -5.00 2.61
CA ARG A 62 -5.79 -4.44 3.90
C ARG A 62 -4.72 -4.63 4.96
N LYS A 63 -4.22 -5.86 5.13
CA LYS A 63 -3.17 -6.14 6.11
C LYS A 63 -1.88 -5.37 5.82
N ALA A 64 -1.50 -5.26 4.55
CA ALA A 64 -0.32 -4.51 4.14
C ALA A 64 -0.49 -3.00 4.41
N MET A 65 -1.67 -2.44 4.13
CA MET A 65 -2.00 -1.04 4.40
C MET A 65 -1.98 -0.72 5.89
N ILE A 66 -2.61 -1.54 6.73
CA ILE A 66 -2.57 -1.38 8.19
C ILE A 66 -1.13 -1.33 8.68
N THR A 67 -0.30 -2.28 8.23
CA THR A 67 1.12 -2.34 8.63
C THR A 67 1.90 -1.09 8.23
N ILE A 68 1.63 -0.55 7.04
CA ILE A 68 2.29 0.65 6.53
C ILE A 68 1.84 1.87 7.35
N ILE A 69 0.54 2.05 7.55
CA ILE A 69 0.00 3.20 8.31
C ILE A 69 0.43 3.15 9.78
N ASP A 70 0.49 1.96 10.38
CA ASP A 70 1.01 1.77 11.74
C ASP A 70 2.49 2.13 11.86
N SER A 71 3.28 1.94 10.79
CA SER A 71 4.70 2.30 10.80
C SER A 71 4.97 3.80 10.94
N VAL A 72 3.95 4.64 10.68
CA VAL A 72 4.00 6.11 10.88
C VAL A 72 3.17 6.57 12.08
N GLY A 73 2.60 5.65 12.87
CA GLY A 73 1.88 5.97 14.11
C GLY A 73 0.48 6.55 13.93
N ALA A 74 -0.16 6.34 12.77
CA ALA A 74 -1.46 6.94 12.44
C ALA A 74 -2.69 6.06 12.74
N GLY A 75 -2.53 4.92 13.43
CA GLY A 75 -3.65 4.02 13.75
C GLY A 75 -4.19 3.34 12.49
N GLY A 76 -3.44 2.36 11.97
CA GLY A 76 -3.66 1.77 10.66
C GLY A 76 -4.98 1.05 10.53
N GLN A 77 -5.42 0.32 11.56
CA GLN A 77 -6.70 -0.36 11.53
C GLN A 77 -7.88 0.62 11.48
N GLU A 78 -7.86 1.65 12.31
CA GLU A 78 -8.91 2.68 12.36
C GLU A 78 -8.95 3.50 11.06
N THR A 79 -7.78 3.86 10.53
CA THR A 79 -7.65 4.58 9.26
C THR A 79 -8.22 3.78 8.10
N VAL A 80 -7.85 2.51 7.97
CA VAL A 80 -8.32 1.66 6.88
C VAL A 80 -9.82 1.35 7.02
N ASP A 81 -10.34 1.23 8.24
CA ASP A 81 -11.78 1.05 8.47
C ASP A 81 -12.59 2.31 8.13
N GLN A 82 -12.01 3.52 8.28
CA GLN A 82 -12.63 4.76 7.84
C GLN A 82 -12.80 4.86 6.32
N TRP A 83 -11.92 4.23 5.54
CA TRP A 83 -12.03 4.21 4.08
C TRP A 83 -13.30 3.52 3.58
N LEU A 84 -13.83 2.54 4.33
CA LEU A 84 -15.12 1.90 4.03
C LEU A 84 -16.29 2.88 4.14
N ASN A 85 -16.12 3.97 4.88
CA ASN A 85 -17.14 4.99 5.12
C ASN A 85 -17.02 6.23 4.23
N GLY A 86 -16.08 6.26 3.28
CA GLY A 86 -15.88 7.45 2.44
C GLY A 86 -14.83 8.44 2.95
N ASN A 87 -14.14 8.13 4.06
CA ASN A 87 -13.24 9.07 4.73
C ASN A 87 -11.79 8.65 4.52
N TRP A 88 -11.09 9.29 3.57
CA TRP A 88 -9.68 9.07 3.24
C TRP A 88 -8.95 10.38 2.93
#